data_AF-A0A661N4J8-F1
#
_entry.id   AF-A0A661N4J8-F1
#
_cell.length_a   1.000
_cell.length_b   1.000
_cell.length_c   1.000
_cell.angle_alpha   90.00
_cell.angle_beta   90.00
_cell.angle_gamma   90.00
#
_symmetry.space_group_name_H-M   'P 1'
#
loop_
_entity.id
_entity.type
_entity.pdbx_description
1 polymer ?
#
loop_
_entity_poly.entity_id
_entity_poly.type
_entity_poly.pdbx_seq_one_letter_code
_entity_poly.pdbx_strand_id
1 'polypeptide(L)' 'AWFDEDLDTPNLGPARGSGVVIRRENRWLIVHYNLAITVPNERFKAVKQLLEQPPSPDAAGPPQEREGHRD' A
#
# COMPACT_ATOMS: atom_id res chain seq x y z
N ALA A 1 -15.49 3.97 -13.09
CA ALA A 1 -14.28 4.59 -13.69
C ALA A 1 -13.06 4.12 -12.92
N TRP A 2 -11.87 4.39 -13.42
CA TRP A 2 -10.61 4.09 -12.74
C TRP A 2 -9.72 5.33 -12.71
N PHE A 3 -8.74 5.33 -11.79
CA PHE A 3 -7.73 6.38 -11.69
C PHE A 3 -6.36 5.77 -11.43
N ASP A 4 -5.33 6.52 -11.79
CA ASP A 4 -3.92 6.24 -11.55
C ASP A 4 -3.27 7.57 -11.12
N GLU A 5 -2.50 7.56 -10.03
CA GLU A 5 -1.86 8.73 -9.45
C GLU A 5 -0.43 8.42 -9.01
N ASP A 6 0.50 9.33 -9.30
CA ASP A 6 1.81 9.30 -8.69
C ASP A 6 1.77 10.07 -7.36
N LEU A 7 2.32 9.48 -6.30
CA LEU A 7 2.30 10.01 -4.94
C LEU A 7 3.72 10.40 -4.52
N ASP A 8 3.86 11.64 -4.05
CA ASP A 8 5.04 12.06 -3.30
C ASP A 8 4.85 11.69 -1.82
N THR A 9 5.60 10.69 -1.36
CA THR A 9 5.46 10.17 0.00
C THR A 9 6.79 10.24 0.74
N PRO A 10 6.92 11.11 1.77
CA PRO A 10 8.20 11.35 2.45
C PRO A 10 8.84 10.09 3.05
N ASN A 11 8.03 9.17 3.57
CA ASN A 11 8.50 7.97 4.28
C ASN A 11 8.51 6.70 3.41
N LEU A 12 7.78 6.69 2.30
CA LEU A 12 7.60 5.53 1.43
C LEU A 12 8.44 5.65 0.14
N GLY A 13 8.88 6.86 -0.21
CA GLY A 13 9.55 7.16 -1.47
C GLY A 13 8.55 7.30 -2.63
N PRO A 14 8.98 7.10 -3.89
CA PRO A 14 8.07 7.20 -5.01
C PRO A 14 7.03 6.06 -4.99
N ALA A 15 5.76 6.43 -4.85
CA ALA A 15 4.64 5.50 -4.78
C ALA A 15 3.59 5.80 -5.85
N ARG A 16 2.79 4.80 -6.18
CA ARG A 16 1.67 4.90 -7.13
C ARG A 16 0.39 4.39 -6.50
N GLY A 17 -0.64 5.23 -6.52
CA GLY A 17 -2.01 4.87 -6.17
C GLY A 17 -2.78 4.53 -7.44
N SER A 18 -3.53 3.44 -7.43
CA SER A 18 -4.47 3.12 -8.51
C SER A 18 -5.76 2.57 -7.93
N GLY A 19 -6.90 2.82 -8.59
CA GLY A 19 -8.16 2.42 -7.99
C GLY A 19 -9.35 2.45 -8.93
N VAL A 20 -10.46 1.89 -8.43
CA VAL A 20 -11.76 1.87 -9.09
C VAL A 20 -12.72 2.73 -8.31
N VAL A 21 -13.48 3.55 -9.04
CA VAL A 21 -14.53 4.41 -8.48
C VAL A 21 -15.89 4.12 -9.10
N ILE A 22 -16.94 4.22 -8.29
CA ILE A 22 -18.34 4.20 -8.73
C ILE A 22 -18.98 5.55 -8.47
N ARG A 23 -19.97 5.93 -9.29
CA ARG A 23 -20.79 7.13 -9.04
C ARG A 23 -22.10 6.71 -8.37
N ARG A 24 -22.39 7.28 -7.20
CA ARG A 24 -23.64 7.10 -6.44
C ARG A 24 -24.06 8.44 -5.88
N GLU A 25 -25.34 8.79 -6.01
CA GLU A 25 -25.90 10.04 -5.46
C GLU A 25 -25.05 11.29 -5.80
N ASN A 26 -24.64 11.37 -7.06
CA ASN A 26 -23.80 12.46 -7.57
C ASN A 26 -22.39 12.57 -6.97
N ARG A 27 -21.93 11.57 -6.19
CA ARG A 27 -20.58 11.47 -5.62
C ARG A 27 -19.78 10.33 -6.24
N TRP A 28 -18.47 10.49 -6.31
CA TRP A 28 -17.54 9.40 -6.62
C TRP A 28 -17.11 8.71 -5.31
N LEU A 29 -17.19 7.39 -5.29
CA LEU A 29 -16.79 6.55 -4.18
C LEU A 29 -15.70 5.59 -4.64
N ILE A 30 -14.59 5.50 -3.90
CA ILE A 30 -13.55 4.50 -4.13
C ILE A 30 -14.06 3.15 -3.63
N VAL A 31 -14.02 2.14 -4.48
CA VAL A 31 -14.44 0.76 -4.15
C VAL A 31 -13.29 -0.24 -4.19
N HIS A 32 -12.15 0.18 -4.74
CA HIS A 32 -10.90 -0.57 -4.72
C HIS A 32 -9.74 0.42 -4.79
N TYR A 33 -8.69 0.16 -4.01
CA TYR A 33 -7.46 0.95 -3.98
C TYR A 33 -6.25 0.02 -3.89
N ASN A 34 -5.25 0.27 -4.73
CA ASN A 34 -3.98 -0.43 -4.76
C ASN A 34 -2.84 0.59 -4.61
N LEU A 35 -2.02 0.40 -3.58
CA LEU A 35 -0.81 1.19 -3.35
C LEU A 35 0.41 0.36 -3.70
N ALA A 36 1.21 0.85 -4.63
CA ALA A 36 2.47 0.23 -5.02
C ALA A 36 3.65 1.15 -4.71
N ILE A 37 4.70 0.61 -4.08
CA ILE A 37 6.00 1.28 -4.01
C ILE A 37 6.79 0.91 -5.26
N THR A 38 7.35 1.91 -5.92
CA THR A 38 8.18 1.67 -7.10
C THR A 38 9.63 1.39 -6.68
N VAL A 39 10.20 0.33 -7.23
CA VAL A 39 11.60 -0.05 -6.98
C VAL A 39 12.39 0.14 -8.27
N PRO A 40 13.42 1.00 -8.30
CA PRO A 40 14.30 1.09 -9.46
C PRO A 40 14.90 -0.27 -9.80
N ASN A 41 14.91 -0.63 -11.08
CA ASN A 41 15.34 -1.97 -11.54
C ASN A 41 16.72 -2.38 -11.00
N GLU A 42 17.66 -1.44 -10.91
CA GLU A 42 19.02 -1.65 -10.37
C GLU A 42 19.02 -2.12 -8.91
N ARG A 43 17.98 -1.79 -8.14
CA ARG A 43 17.82 -2.14 -6.71
C ARG A 43 16.96 -3.38 -6.48
N PHE A 44 16.27 -3.88 -7.51
CA PHE A 44 15.29 -4.96 -7.37
C PHE A 44 15.89 -6.25 -6.79
N LYS A 45 17.14 -6.58 -7.15
CA LYS A 45 17.83 -7.78 -6.63
C LYS A 45 17.95 -7.77 -5.10
N ALA A 46 18.30 -6.63 -4.51
CA ALA A 46 18.43 -6.49 -3.06
C ALA A 46 17.08 -6.61 -2.35
N VAL A 47 16.04 -5.98 -2.91
CA VAL A 47 14.67 -6.08 -2.38
C VAL A 47 14.17 -7.52 -2.44
N LYS A 48 14.37 -8.21 -3.57
CA LYS A 48 13.98 -9.63 -3.72
C LYS A 48 14.64 -10.51 -2.66
N GLN A 49 15.95 -10.33 -2.42
CA GLN A 49 16.68 -11.09 -1.40
C GLN A 49 16.16 -10.84 0.02
N LEU A 50 15.71 -9.62 0.33
CA LEU A 50 15.10 -9.31 1.63
C LEU A 50 13.73 -9.95 1.80
N LEU A 51 12.91 -9.97 0.75
CA LEU A 51 11.56 -10.57 0.79
C LEU A 51 11.57 -12.10 0.90
N GLU A 52 12.61 -12.75 0.39
CA GLU A 52 12.78 -14.21 0.50
C GLU A 52 13.26 -14.64 1.89
N GLN A 53 13.72 -13.71 2.73
CA GLN A 53 14.09 -14.00 4.11
C GLN A 53 12.85 -13.98 5.01
N PRO A 54 12.73 -14.93 5.95
CA PRO A 54 11.69 -14.84 6.97
C PRO A 54 11.84 -13.53 7.76
N PRO A 55 10.74 -12.89 8.16
CA PRO A 55 10.82 -11.68 8.97
C PRO A 55 11.61 -11.98 10.24
N SER A 56 12.39 -11.00 10.70
CA SER A 56 13.04 -11.11 12.00
C SER A 56 11.96 -11.26 13.09
N PRO A 57 12.22 -12.02 14.18
CA PRO A 57 11.28 -12.14 15.30
C PRO A 57 10.87 -10.77 15.87
N ASP A 58 11.76 -9.78 15.78
CA ASP A 58 11.54 -8.41 16.26
C ASP A 58 10.69 -7.54 15.31
N ALA A 59 10.46 -7.97 14.06
CA ALA A 59 9.63 -7.24 13.09
C ALA A 59 8.12 -7.51 13.27
N ALA A 60 7.76 -8.59 13.96
CA ALA A 60 6.41 -8.76 14.49
C ALA A 60 6.27 -7.80 15.66
N GLY A 61 5.91 -6.55 15.39
CA GLY A 61 5.50 -5.62 16.44
C GLY A 61 4.47 -6.26 17.37
N PRO A 62 4.28 -5.73 18.59
CA PRO A 62 3.36 -6.32 19.56
C PRO A 62 2.00 -6.59 18.90
N PRO A 63 1.31 -7.70 19.24
CA PRO A 63 0.00 -8.00 18.69
C PRO A 63 -0.88 -6.76 18.79
N GLN A 64 -1.24 -6.17 17.65
CA GLN A 64 -2.16 -5.04 17.64
C GLN A 64 -3.51 -5.59 18.10
N GLU A 65 -3.90 -5.26 19.33
CA GLU A 65 -5.22 -5.59 19.86
C GLU A 65 -6.24 -5.03 18.86
N ARG A 66 -7.10 -5.92 18.32
CA ARG A 66 -8.20 -5.49 17.47
C ARG A 66 -9.18 -4.74 18.35
N GLU A 67 -8.98 -3.44 18.50
CA GLU A 67 -9.93 -2.57 19.15
C GLU A 67 -11.21 -2.61 18.31
N GLY A 68 -12.20 -3.33 18.84
CA GLY A 68 -13.47 -3.54 18.18
C GLY A 68 -14.15 -2.20 17.98
N HIS A 69 -14.17 -1.72 16.73
CA HIS A 69 -15.04 -0.64 16.31
C HIS A 69 -16.47 -1.21 16.28
N ARG A 70 -17.10 -1.21 17.46
CA ARG A 70 -18.55 -1.27 17.60
C ARG A 70 -19.05 0.14 17.38
N ASP A 71 -19.70 0.35 16.24
CA ASP A 71 -20.82 1.28 16.04
C ASP A 71 -21.75 0.67 14.98
#